data_AF-A0A660XIW4-F1
#
_entry.id   AF-A0A660XIW4-F1
#
_cell.length_a   1.000
_cell.length_b   1.000
_cell.length_c   1.000
_cell.angle_alpha   90.00
_cell.angle_beta   90.00
_cell.angle_gamma   90.00
#
_symmetry.space_group_name_H-M   'P 1'
#
loop_
_entity.id
_entity.type
_entity.pdbx_description
1 polymer ?
#
loop_
_entity_poly.entity_id
_entity_poly.type
_entity_poly.pdbx_seq_one_letter_code
_entity_poly.pdbx_strand_id
1 'polypeptide(L)'
;MKKNTLLYFATILAVIGIVYSIFAFDKAFPIVNVKITADKNDILQKSDSLTIQYSLLDSGYQSVVRFDTDSRFKNYVELEGGGVEVFQDVVNTGIYSPYTWSVRQYNINEIKECQYVFSPHGEFLGFKVTLADSLPGANIPNPDIDAIINSNSGMKNLLPDLSFYSLIEESSELKEGGRRDHVFTYELNNTGVGEALYRFKIGISGDQ
;
A
#
# COMPACT_ATOMS: atom_id res chain seq x y z
N MET A 1 18.58 -12.91 62.12
CA MET A 1 19.43 -12.26 61.10
C MET A 1 19.18 -12.73 59.63
N LYS A 2 18.09 -13.45 59.30
CA LYS A 2 17.81 -13.95 57.92
C LYS A 2 16.76 -13.17 57.11
N LYS A 3 16.10 -12.17 57.71
CA LYS A 3 14.88 -11.56 57.14
C LYS A 3 15.16 -10.56 55.99
N ASN A 4 16.37 -10.02 55.92
CA ASN A 4 16.72 -8.99 54.92
C ASN A 4 17.48 -9.55 53.70
N THR A 5 18.06 -10.75 53.80
CA THR A 5 18.85 -11.35 52.71
C THR A 5 18.00 -11.61 51.46
N LEU A 6 16.75 -12.07 51.64
CA LEU A 6 15.81 -12.25 50.54
C LEU A 6 15.44 -10.90 49.89
N LEU A 7 15.27 -9.87 50.71
CA LEU A 7 14.94 -8.52 50.22
C LEU A 7 16.11 -7.96 49.40
N TYR A 8 17.36 -8.07 49.88
CA TYR A 8 18.54 -7.64 49.13
C TYR A 8 18.71 -8.41 47.81
N PHE A 9 18.49 -9.72 47.83
CA PHE A 9 18.54 -10.53 46.62
C PHE A 9 17.48 -10.11 45.60
N ALA A 10 16.23 -9.90 46.05
CA ALA A 10 15.16 -9.41 45.22
C ALA A 10 15.47 -8.01 44.63
N THR A 11 16.03 -7.11 45.44
CA THR A 11 16.45 -5.78 44.97
C THR A 11 17.55 -5.87 43.91
N ILE A 12 18.56 -6.72 44.11
CA ILE A 12 19.63 -6.92 43.11
C ILE A 12 19.06 -7.48 41.82
N LEU A 13 18.17 -8.49 41.90
CA LEU A 13 17.52 -9.06 40.73
C LEU A 13 16.68 -8.03 39.97
N ALA A 14 15.95 -7.17 40.71
CA ALA A 14 15.16 -6.08 40.13
C ALA A 14 16.05 -5.05 39.42
N VAL A 15 17.18 -4.66 40.02
CA VAL A 15 18.15 -3.74 39.40
C VAL A 15 18.74 -4.35 38.14
N ILE A 16 19.14 -5.63 38.17
CA ILE A 16 19.64 -6.34 36.97
C ILE A 16 18.56 -6.37 35.88
N GLY A 17 17.31 -6.65 36.24
CA GLY A 17 16.18 -6.64 35.31
C GLY A 17 15.94 -5.27 34.66
N ILE A 18 16.00 -4.19 35.44
CA ILE A 18 15.88 -2.82 34.91
C ILE A 18 17.05 -2.50 33.97
N VAL A 19 18.29 -2.79 34.38
CA VAL A 19 19.48 -2.52 33.57
C VAL A 19 19.42 -3.31 32.27
N TYR A 20 19.10 -4.61 32.32
CA TYR A 20 18.93 -5.43 31.14
C TYR A 20 17.82 -4.89 30.24
N SER A 21 16.68 -4.49 30.81
CA SER A 21 15.56 -3.93 30.03
C SER A 21 15.97 -2.67 29.29
N ILE A 22 16.74 -1.76 29.91
CA ILE A 22 17.26 -0.55 29.25
C ILE A 22 18.19 -0.92 28.09
N PHE A 23 19.12 -1.86 28.30
CA PHE A 23 20.06 -2.27 27.26
C PHE A 23 19.43 -3.12 26.14
N ALA A 24 18.37 -3.86 26.45
CA ALA A 24 17.66 -4.70 25.50
C ALA A 24 16.44 -4.00 24.87
N PHE A 25 16.07 -2.80 25.34
CA PHE A 25 14.86 -2.10 24.89
C PHE A 25 14.86 -1.90 23.38
N ASP A 26 15.93 -1.35 22.81
CA ASP A 26 16.03 -1.08 21.38
C ASP A 26 16.04 -2.36 20.53
N LYS A 27 16.50 -3.49 21.10
CA LYS A 27 16.48 -4.80 20.43
C LYS A 27 15.12 -5.47 20.50
N ALA A 28 14.40 -5.29 21.61
CA ALA A 28 13.08 -5.87 21.84
C ALA A 28 11.95 -5.04 21.21
N PHE A 29 12.15 -3.72 21.10
CA PHE A 29 11.23 -2.76 20.50
C PHE A 29 11.96 -1.90 19.47
N PRO A 30 12.38 -2.50 18.34
CA PRO A 30 12.96 -1.75 17.24
C PRO A 30 11.96 -0.71 16.73
N ILE A 31 12.23 0.58 16.98
CA ILE A 31 11.39 1.68 16.52
C ILE A 31 11.85 2.08 15.12
N VAL A 32 11.04 1.77 14.13
CA VAL A 32 11.26 2.22 12.75
C VAL A 32 10.98 3.71 12.69
N ASN A 33 11.95 4.48 12.20
CA ASN A 33 11.80 5.91 12.03
C ASN A 33 11.12 6.19 10.69
N VAL A 34 9.86 6.61 10.75
CA VAL A 34 9.09 7.01 9.58
C VAL A 34 8.88 8.52 9.63
N LYS A 35 9.47 9.22 8.68
CA LYS A 35 9.26 10.66 8.55
C LYS A 35 7.96 10.91 7.79
N ILE A 36 6.92 11.36 8.49
CA ILE A 36 5.64 11.73 7.86
C ILE A 36 5.66 13.24 7.64
N THR A 37 5.57 13.68 6.39
CA THR A 37 5.60 15.11 6.03
C THR A 37 4.32 15.58 5.37
N ALA A 38 3.55 14.68 4.77
CA ALA A 38 2.25 15.05 4.20
C ALA A 38 1.21 15.28 5.30
N ASP A 39 0.36 16.29 5.08
CA ASP A 39 -0.78 16.60 5.93
C ASP A 39 -2.06 15.91 5.41
N LYS A 40 -2.96 15.57 6.33
CA LYS A 40 -4.26 14.96 6.01
C LYS A 40 -5.04 15.76 4.95
N ASN A 41 -5.07 17.09 5.04
CA ASN A 41 -5.82 17.93 4.13
C ASN A 41 -5.17 17.99 2.74
N ASP A 42 -3.84 17.99 2.67
CA ASP A 42 -3.09 17.89 1.40
C ASP A 42 -3.43 16.59 0.67
N ILE A 43 -3.44 15.46 1.40
CA ILE A 43 -3.83 14.16 0.85
C ILE A 43 -5.27 14.15 0.33
N LEU A 44 -6.21 14.74 1.08
CA LEU A 44 -7.60 14.86 0.64
C LEU A 44 -7.71 15.71 -0.63
N GLN A 45 -7.05 16.87 -0.67
CA GLN A 45 -7.05 17.76 -1.84
C GLN A 45 -6.45 17.09 -3.08
N LYS A 46 -5.36 16.32 -2.92
CA LYS A 46 -4.75 15.53 -4.00
C LYS A 46 -5.72 14.48 -4.53
N SER A 47 -6.38 13.74 -3.64
CA SER A 47 -7.38 12.75 -4.06
C SER A 47 -8.57 13.36 -4.80
N ASP A 48 -9.07 14.53 -4.35
CA ASP A 48 -10.14 15.26 -5.03
C ASP A 48 -9.71 15.72 -6.42
N SER A 49 -8.48 16.22 -6.54
CA SER A 49 -7.93 16.65 -7.83
C SER A 49 -7.86 15.49 -8.83
N LEU A 50 -7.44 14.30 -8.40
CA LEU A 50 -7.41 13.10 -9.23
C LEU A 50 -8.83 12.67 -9.66
N THR A 51 -9.78 12.65 -8.73
CA THR A 51 -11.18 12.28 -9.03
C THR A 51 -11.80 13.21 -10.07
N ILE A 52 -11.59 14.52 -9.93
CA ILE A 52 -12.10 15.52 -10.88
C ILE A 52 -11.38 15.40 -12.22
N GLN A 53 -10.05 15.30 -12.21
CA GLN A 53 -9.24 15.25 -13.43
C GLN A 53 -9.59 14.04 -14.30
N TYR A 54 -9.87 12.89 -13.70
CA TYR A 54 -10.17 11.65 -14.41
C TYR A 54 -11.66 11.28 -14.39
N SER A 55 -12.53 12.16 -13.89
CA SER A 55 -14.00 11.94 -13.82
C SER A 55 -14.37 10.58 -13.18
N LEU A 56 -13.67 10.21 -12.09
CA LEU A 56 -13.78 8.87 -11.50
C LEU A 56 -15.07 8.69 -10.70
N LEU A 57 -15.61 9.75 -10.10
CA LEU A 57 -16.87 9.76 -9.36
C LEU A 57 -17.70 10.98 -9.73
N ASP A 58 -19.01 10.84 -9.59
CA ASP A 58 -19.95 11.96 -9.71
C ASP A 58 -19.83 12.90 -8.51
N SER A 59 -20.25 14.15 -8.68
CA SER A 59 -20.19 15.17 -7.63
C SER A 59 -20.99 14.76 -6.38
N GLY A 60 -20.52 15.17 -5.19
CA GLY A 60 -21.21 14.90 -3.92
C GLY A 60 -20.67 13.71 -3.14
N TYR A 61 -19.56 13.11 -3.60
CA TYR A 61 -18.89 12.03 -2.88
C TYR A 61 -18.35 12.49 -1.52
N GLN A 62 -18.25 11.55 -0.59
CA GLN A 62 -17.63 11.72 0.72
C GLN A 62 -16.24 11.08 0.75
N SER A 63 -15.32 11.68 1.49
CA SER A 63 -13.93 11.22 1.59
C SER A 63 -13.60 10.78 3.01
N VAL A 64 -12.98 9.61 3.15
CA VAL A 64 -12.40 9.09 4.40
C VAL A 64 -10.92 8.86 4.18
N VAL A 65 -10.10 9.32 5.11
CA VAL A 65 -8.64 9.19 5.04
C VAL A 65 -8.11 8.48 6.27
N ARG A 66 -7.15 7.58 6.06
CA ARG A 66 -6.46 6.82 7.09
C ARG A 66 -4.97 6.78 6.77
N PHE A 67 -4.14 6.81 7.81
CA PHE A 67 -2.74 6.41 7.71
C PHE A 67 -2.61 4.99 8.25
N ASP A 68 -1.96 4.10 7.50
CA ASP A 68 -1.86 2.68 7.86
C ASP A 68 -0.48 2.10 7.55
N THR A 69 -0.24 0.88 8.01
CA THR A 69 0.98 0.11 7.76
C THR A 69 0.65 -1.26 7.20
N ASP A 70 1.33 -1.68 6.14
CA ASP A 70 1.33 -3.09 5.71
C ASP A 70 2.07 -3.94 6.74
N SER A 71 1.31 -4.37 7.74
CA SER A 71 1.81 -5.16 8.86
C SER A 71 2.28 -6.54 8.41
N ARG A 72 1.74 -7.08 7.31
CA ARG A 72 2.17 -8.38 6.78
C ARG A 72 3.54 -8.26 6.16
N PHE A 73 3.75 -7.24 5.32
CA PHE A 73 5.06 -6.97 4.74
C PHE A 73 6.08 -6.66 5.84
N LYS A 74 5.75 -5.78 6.81
CA LYS A 74 6.62 -5.49 7.95
C LYS A 74 7.05 -6.75 8.69
N ASN A 75 6.07 -7.58 9.09
CA ASN A 75 6.36 -8.82 9.83
C ASN A 75 7.21 -9.78 9.00
N TYR A 76 6.95 -9.90 7.69
CA TYR A 76 7.77 -10.73 6.81
C TYR A 76 9.22 -10.25 6.79
N VAL A 77 9.46 -8.95 6.58
CA VAL A 77 10.83 -8.42 6.51
C VAL A 77 11.55 -8.59 7.85
N GLU A 78 10.87 -8.30 8.96
CA GLU A 78 11.46 -8.38 10.29
C GLU A 78 11.77 -9.81 10.74
N LEU A 79 10.98 -10.80 10.30
CA LEU A 79 11.15 -12.20 10.72
C LEU A 79 12.00 -13.02 9.74
N GLU A 80 11.81 -12.81 8.43
CA GLU A 80 12.39 -13.66 7.37
C GLU A 80 13.22 -12.85 6.36
N GLY A 81 12.85 -11.58 6.11
CA GLY A 81 13.46 -10.75 5.06
C GLY A 81 14.71 -9.96 5.47
N GLY A 82 15.38 -10.34 6.56
CA GLY A 82 16.65 -9.73 6.99
C GLY A 82 16.55 -8.76 8.18
N GLY A 83 15.39 -8.68 8.82
CA GLY A 83 15.22 -7.97 10.09
C GLY A 83 14.87 -6.49 9.94
N VAL A 84 14.90 -5.79 11.07
CA VAL A 84 14.46 -4.39 11.20
C VAL A 84 15.33 -3.44 10.37
N GLU A 85 16.63 -3.69 10.30
CA GLU A 85 17.56 -2.84 9.54
C GLU A 85 17.17 -2.84 8.05
N VAL A 86 16.88 -4.02 7.49
CA VAL A 86 16.38 -4.15 6.11
C VAL A 86 15.03 -3.47 5.95
N PHE A 87 14.12 -3.60 6.92
CA PHE A 87 12.84 -2.90 6.86
C PHE A 87 13.00 -1.37 6.88
N GLN A 88 13.94 -0.85 7.68
CA GLN A 88 14.26 0.57 7.70
C GLN A 88 14.85 1.03 6.37
N ASP A 89 15.68 0.21 5.71
CA ASP A 89 16.20 0.50 4.37
C ASP A 89 15.09 0.53 3.32
N VAL A 90 14.12 -0.38 3.38
CA VAL A 90 12.94 -0.33 2.50
C VAL A 90 12.17 0.98 2.68
N VAL A 91 11.92 1.39 3.93
CA VAL A 91 11.26 2.66 4.25
C VAL A 91 12.04 3.86 3.71
N ASN A 92 13.38 3.82 3.76
CA ASN A 92 14.24 4.92 3.32
C ASN A 92 14.40 5.00 1.79
N THR A 93 14.46 3.86 1.11
CA THR A 93 14.66 3.81 -0.36
C THR A 93 13.41 4.20 -1.13
N GLY A 94 12.23 3.98 -0.56
CA GLY A 94 10.96 4.34 -1.19
C GLY A 94 10.55 3.46 -2.37
N ILE A 95 11.28 2.37 -2.66
CA ILE A 95 10.90 1.39 -3.70
C ILE A 95 9.52 0.81 -3.42
N TYR A 96 9.25 0.54 -2.13
CA TYR A 96 7.95 0.15 -1.64
C TYR A 96 7.64 0.96 -0.38
N SER A 97 6.40 1.41 -0.27
CA SER A 97 5.94 2.22 0.87
C SER A 97 5.08 1.37 1.80
N PRO A 98 5.66 0.77 2.86
CA PRO A 98 4.88 -0.02 3.82
C PRO A 98 3.95 0.85 4.67
N TYR A 99 4.28 2.13 4.85
CA TYR A 99 3.42 3.12 5.49
C TYR A 99 2.74 3.95 4.42
N THR A 100 1.42 4.11 4.49
CA THR A 100 0.69 4.85 3.45
C THR A 100 -0.47 5.65 4.01
N TRP A 101 -0.77 6.75 3.32
CA TRP A 101 -2.08 7.37 3.41
C TRP A 101 -3.02 6.70 2.43
N SER A 102 -4.15 6.20 2.89
CA SER A 102 -5.23 5.71 2.05
C SER A 102 -6.43 6.65 2.14
N VAL A 103 -6.95 7.04 0.98
CA VAL A 103 -8.21 7.80 0.87
C VAL A 103 -9.24 6.92 0.19
N ARG A 104 -10.43 6.82 0.77
CA ARG A 104 -11.61 6.23 0.15
C ARG A 104 -12.61 7.33 -0.15
N GLN A 105 -13.09 7.38 -1.38
CA GLN A 105 -14.13 8.30 -1.83
C GLN A 105 -15.34 7.51 -2.33
N TYR A 106 -16.54 7.88 -1.91
CA TYR A 106 -17.76 7.14 -2.20
C TYR A 106 -19.01 8.04 -2.17
N ASN A 107 -20.02 7.67 -2.95
CA ASN A 107 -21.38 8.22 -2.83
C ASN A 107 -22.23 7.29 -1.95
N ILE A 108 -23.15 7.87 -1.18
CA ILE A 108 -24.08 7.09 -0.36
C ILE A 108 -24.99 6.28 -1.29
N ASN A 109 -25.15 4.99 -1.01
CA ASN A 109 -25.96 4.03 -1.78
C ASN A 109 -25.43 3.72 -3.18
N GLU A 110 -24.17 4.02 -3.48
CA GLU A 110 -23.51 3.59 -4.72
C GLU A 110 -22.42 2.55 -4.42
N ILE A 111 -22.31 1.55 -5.30
CA ILE A 111 -21.20 0.59 -5.26
C ILE A 111 -19.91 1.23 -5.80
N LYS A 112 -20.05 2.24 -6.67
CA LYS A 112 -18.92 2.92 -7.29
C LYS A 112 -18.15 3.72 -6.22
N GLU A 113 -16.89 3.36 -6.03
CA GLU A 113 -15.99 4.03 -5.09
C GLU A 113 -14.56 4.07 -5.64
N CYS A 114 -13.80 5.04 -5.18
CA CYS A 114 -12.38 5.18 -5.50
C CYS A 114 -11.54 5.07 -4.24
N GLN A 115 -10.49 4.27 -4.30
CA GLN A 115 -9.46 4.21 -3.28
C GLN A 115 -8.15 4.74 -3.85
N TYR A 116 -7.52 5.67 -3.16
CA TYR A 116 -6.21 6.24 -3.49
C TYR A 116 -5.19 5.86 -2.42
N VAL A 117 -3.94 5.72 -2.82
CA VAL A 117 -2.83 5.41 -1.93
C VAL A 117 -1.70 6.40 -2.20
N PHE A 118 -1.16 6.97 -1.11
CA PHE A 118 -0.05 7.91 -1.15
C PHE A 118 1.06 7.52 -0.17
N SER A 119 2.30 7.93 -0.48
CA SER A 119 3.44 7.78 0.42
C SER A 119 3.30 8.67 1.66
N PRO A 120 4.08 8.46 2.74
CA PRO A 120 4.12 9.35 3.91
C PRO A 120 4.49 10.80 3.56
N HIS A 121 5.10 11.00 2.39
CA HIS A 121 5.48 12.29 1.84
C HIS A 121 4.43 12.88 0.89
N GLY A 122 3.36 12.13 0.60
CA GLY A 122 2.23 12.58 -0.20
C GLY A 122 2.43 12.41 -1.70
N GLU A 123 3.34 11.53 -2.11
CA GLU A 123 3.49 11.11 -3.51
C GLU A 123 2.39 10.10 -3.83
N PHE A 124 1.89 10.15 -5.06
CA PHE A 124 0.87 9.22 -5.52
C PHE A 124 1.48 7.83 -5.77
N LEU A 125 0.90 6.79 -5.18
CA LEU A 125 1.36 5.41 -5.33
C LEU A 125 0.42 4.55 -6.16
N GLY A 126 -0.86 4.92 -6.24
CA GLY A 126 -1.84 4.18 -7.02
C GLY A 126 -3.26 4.46 -6.58
N PHE A 127 -4.19 3.88 -7.34
CA PHE A 127 -5.61 3.97 -7.07
C PHE A 127 -6.33 2.71 -7.56
N LYS A 128 -7.57 2.55 -7.12
CA LYS A 128 -8.50 1.52 -7.57
C LYS A 128 -9.90 2.10 -7.63
N VAL A 129 -10.63 1.78 -8.70
CA VAL A 129 -12.07 2.01 -8.78
C VAL A 129 -12.77 0.68 -8.55
N THR A 130 -13.73 0.65 -7.63
CA THR A 130 -14.66 -0.48 -7.49
C THR A 130 -15.90 -0.17 -8.30
N LEU A 131 -16.35 -1.11 -9.12
CA LEU A 131 -17.57 -1.01 -9.94
C LEU A 131 -18.54 -2.12 -9.56
N ALA A 132 -19.84 -1.90 -9.78
CA ALA A 132 -20.81 -2.98 -9.65
C ALA A 132 -20.59 -4.06 -10.72
N ASP A 133 -20.77 -5.33 -10.35
CA ASP A 133 -20.69 -6.45 -11.30
C ASP A 133 -21.83 -6.39 -12.33
N SER A 134 -22.99 -5.82 -11.96
CA SER A 134 -24.13 -5.60 -12.84
C SER A 134 -23.96 -4.39 -13.78
N LEU A 135 -22.93 -3.56 -13.58
CA LEU A 135 -22.69 -2.40 -14.44
C LEU A 135 -22.24 -2.88 -15.83
N PRO A 136 -22.98 -2.56 -16.91
CA PRO A 136 -22.62 -2.96 -18.26
C PRO A 136 -21.27 -2.36 -18.69
N GLY A 137 -20.62 -3.02 -19.64
CA GLY A 137 -19.37 -2.53 -20.22
C GLY A 137 -18.88 -3.44 -21.34
N ALA A 138 -17.74 -3.09 -21.92
CA ALA A 138 -17.17 -3.85 -23.02
C ALA A 138 -16.79 -5.28 -22.59
N ASN A 139 -17.02 -6.25 -23.48
CA ASN A 139 -16.53 -7.62 -23.32
C ASN A 139 -15.40 -7.84 -24.33
N ILE A 140 -14.16 -7.56 -23.90
CA ILE A 140 -12.96 -7.66 -24.75
C ILE A 140 -12.14 -8.85 -24.28
N PRO A 141 -12.19 -10.03 -24.92
CA PRO A 141 -11.49 -11.22 -24.43
C PRO A 141 -9.96 -11.11 -24.39
N ASN A 142 -9.37 -10.40 -25.35
CA ASN A 142 -7.92 -10.19 -25.47
C ASN A 142 -7.67 -8.69 -25.68
N PRO A 143 -7.58 -7.89 -24.60
CA PRO A 143 -7.43 -6.45 -24.71
C PRO A 143 -6.01 -6.09 -25.18
N ASP A 144 -5.91 -5.11 -26.07
CA ASP A 144 -4.65 -4.43 -26.35
C ASP A 144 -4.41 -3.41 -25.23
N ILE A 145 -3.61 -3.80 -24.24
CA ILE A 145 -3.31 -2.99 -23.05
C ILE A 145 -2.67 -1.67 -23.44
N ASP A 146 -1.74 -1.69 -24.39
CA ASP A 146 -1.05 -0.48 -24.83
C ASP A 146 -2.03 0.47 -25.50
N ALA A 147 -2.96 -0.04 -26.31
CA ALA A 147 -4.02 0.78 -26.90
C ALA A 147 -4.91 1.41 -25.82
N ILE A 148 -5.33 0.65 -24.79
CA ILE A 148 -6.20 1.14 -23.70
C ILE A 148 -5.48 2.17 -22.82
N ILE A 149 -4.21 1.92 -22.47
CA ILE A 149 -3.39 2.89 -21.71
C ILE A 149 -3.20 4.17 -22.52
N ASN A 150 -2.94 4.05 -23.83
CA ASN A 150 -2.73 5.20 -24.70
C ASN A 150 -4.03 5.98 -24.98
N SER A 151 -5.19 5.32 -25.05
CA SER A 151 -6.49 6.01 -25.13
C SER A 151 -6.81 6.77 -23.84
N ASN A 152 -6.35 6.25 -22.70
CA ASN A 152 -6.43 6.90 -21.39
C ASN A 152 -5.16 7.72 -21.08
N SER A 153 -4.71 8.53 -22.04
CA SER A 153 -3.45 9.28 -21.99
C SER A 153 -3.20 10.08 -20.70
N GLY A 154 -4.25 10.57 -20.04
CA GLY A 154 -4.13 11.24 -18.74
C GLY A 154 -3.63 10.30 -17.63
N MET A 155 -4.10 9.06 -17.61
CA MET A 155 -3.78 8.05 -16.60
C MET A 155 -2.46 7.33 -16.87
N LYS A 156 -1.99 7.34 -18.13
CA LYS A 156 -0.66 6.82 -18.51
C LYS A 156 0.46 7.41 -17.66
N ASN A 157 0.38 8.70 -17.32
CA ASN A 157 1.39 9.38 -16.51
C ASN A 157 1.42 8.92 -15.04
N LEU A 158 0.43 8.13 -14.61
CA LEU A 158 0.37 7.55 -13.27
C LEU A 158 1.05 6.18 -13.19
N LEU A 159 1.41 5.59 -14.33
CA LEU A 159 2.05 4.29 -14.38
C LEU A 159 3.56 4.41 -14.15
N PRO A 160 4.18 3.44 -13.47
CA PRO A 160 5.62 3.33 -13.45
C PRO A 160 6.16 3.03 -14.86
N ASP A 161 7.46 3.26 -15.06
CA ASP A 161 8.13 2.81 -16.28
C ASP A 161 8.16 1.27 -16.33
N LEU A 162 7.30 0.70 -17.18
CA LEU A 162 7.11 -0.74 -17.32
C LEU A 162 8.35 -1.46 -17.88
N SER A 163 9.35 -0.74 -18.40
CA SER A 163 10.61 -1.37 -18.84
C SER A 163 11.40 -2.03 -17.71
N PHE A 164 11.14 -1.63 -16.46
CA PHE A 164 11.72 -2.26 -15.27
C PHE A 164 10.93 -3.46 -14.77
N TYR A 165 9.83 -3.83 -15.42
CA TYR A 165 8.92 -4.87 -14.97
C TYR A 165 8.77 -6.01 -15.97
N SER A 166 8.42 -7.19 -15.45
CA SER A 166 8.03 -8.35 -16.24
C SER A 166 6.56 -8.70 -15.96
N LEU A 167 5.76 -8.94 -17.00
CA LEU A 167 4.41 -9.47 -16.86
C LEU A 167 4.48 -10.94 -16.40
N ILE A 168 3.91 -11.25 -15.25
CA ILE A 168 3.97 -12.61 -14.66
C ILE A 168 2.61 -13.31 -14.58
N GLU A 169 1.51 -12.54 -14.61
CA GLU A 169 0.17 -13.09 -14.51
C GLU A 169 -0.83 -12.19 -15.25
N GLU A 170 -1.74 -12.83 -15.96
CA GLU A 170 -2.90 -12.23 -16.59
C GLU A 170 -4.14 -13.03 -16.18
N SER A 171 -5.18 -12.32 -15.76
CA SER A 171 -6.46 -12.91 -15.38
C SER A 171 -7.60 -12.08 -15.93
N SER A 172 -8.72 -12.72 -16.25
CA SER A 172 -9.93 -12.04 -16.69
C SER A 172 -11.18 -12.65 -16.08
N GLU A 173 -12.21 -11.84 -15.92
CA GLU A 173 -13.50 -12.23 -15.36
C GLU A 173 -14.64 -11.60 -16.16
N LEU A 174 -15.63 -12.40 -16.54
CA LEU A 174 -16.88 -11.89 -17.11
C LEU A 174 -17.85 -11.58 -15.99
N LYS A 175 -18.22 -10.31 -15.85
CA LYS A 175 -19.17 -9.82 -14.85
C LYS A 175 -20.61 -10.04 -15.27
N GLU A 176 -21.54 -9.98 -14.30
CA GLU A 176 -22.98 -10.19 -14.52
C GLU A 176 -23.56 -9.24 -15.59
N GLY A 177 -23.11 -7.99 -15.61
CA GLY A 177 -23.51 -6.98 -16.60
C GLY A 177 -22.93 -7.21 -18.01
N GLY A 178 -22.17 -8.28 -18.23
CA GLY A 178 -21.53 -8.61 -19.50
C GLY A 178 -20.19 -7.91 -19.75
N ARG A 179 -19.74 -7.03 -18.85
CA ARG A 179 -18.41 -6.42 -18.87
C ARG A 179 -17.34 -7.47 -18.58
N ARG A 180 -16.21 -7.44 -19.29
CA ARG A 180 -15.04 -8.26 -18.94
C ARG A 180 -13.97 -7.41 -18.28
N ASP A 181 -13.60 -7.77 -17.06
CA ASP A 181 -12.53 -7.13 -16.33
C ASP A 181 -11.25 -7.95 -16.44
N HIS A 182 -10.11 -7.29 -16.56
CA HIS A 182 -8.78 -7.90 -16.64
C HIS A 182 -7.87 -7.38 -15.54
N VAL A 183 -6.98 -8.23 -15.04
CA VAL A 183 -5.92 -7.85 -14.12
C VAL A 183 -4.60 -8.42 -14.62
N PHE A 184 -3.65 -7.51 -14.82
CA PHE A 184 -2.28 -7.80 -15.21
C PHE A 184 -1.37 -7.54 -14.02
N THR A 185 -0.63 -8.56 -13.60
CA THR A 185 0.34 -8.45 -12.52
C THR A 185 1.74 -8.39 -13.09
N TYR A 186 2.43 -7.29 -12.80
CA TYR A 186 3.80 -7.02 -13.17
C TYR A 186 4.71 -7.19 -11.96
N GLU A 187 5.88 -7.77 -12.18
CA GLU A 187 6.91 -7.96 -11.15
C GLU A 187 8.12 -7.07 -11.46
N LEU A 188 8.63 -6.36 -10.46
CA LEU A 188 9.79 -5.49 -10.61
C LEU A 188 11.06 -6.34 -10.75
N ASN A 189 11.85 -6.09 -11.79
CA ASN A 189 13.01 -6.91 -12.12
C ASN A 189 14.12 -6.78 -11.07
N ASN A 190 14.69 -7.92 -10.67
CA ASN A 190 15.88 -8.03 -9.80
C ASN A 190 15.80 -7.26 -8.47
N THR A 191 14.58 -7.00 -7.97
CA THR A 191 14.37 -6.16 -6.80
C THR A 191 13.34 -6.79 -5.87
N GLY A 192 13.70 -6.94 -4.60
CA GLY A 192 12.85 -7.58 -3.59
C GLY A 192 13.49 -7.54 -2.21
N VAL A 193 12.87 -8.22 -1.26
CA VAL A 193 13.37 -8.38 0.11
C VAL A 193 13.31 -9.85 0.47
N GLY A 194 14.45 -10.47 0.77
CA GLY A 194 14.53 -11.92 0.92
C GLY A 194 14.06 -12.62 -0.36
N GLU A 195 13.04 -13.46 -0.24
CA GLU A 195 12.40 -14.17 -1.36
C GLU A 195 11.17 -13.42 -1.91
N ALA A 196 10.74 -12.33 -1.27
CA ALA A 196 9.58 -11.56 -1.70
C ALA A 196 9.96 -10.55 -2.79
N LEU A 197 9.25 -10.60 -3.92
CA LEU A 197 9.44 -9.70 -5.05
C LEU A 197 8.35 -8.63 -5.08
N TYR A 198 8.71 -7.42 -5.52
CA TYR A 198 7.75 -6.32 -5.63
C TYR A 198 6.87 -6.47 -6.85
N ARG A 199 5.57 -6.21 -6.66
CA ARG A 199 4.57 -6.34 -7.72
C ARG A 199 3.69 -5.12 -7.83
N PHE A 200 3.31 -4.83 -9.05
CA PHE A 200 2.36 -3.80 -9.43
C PHE A 200 1.22 -4.45 -10.24
N LYS A 201 0.02 -3.87 -10.18
CA LYS A 201 -1.16 -4.39 -10.89
C LYS A 201 -1.80 -3.31 -11.73
N ILE A 202 -2.14 -3.67 -12.97
CA ILE A 202 -3.01 -2.89 -13.84
C ILE A 202 -4.35 -3.62 -13.93
N GLY A 203 -5.41 -2.95 -13.52
CA GLY A 203 -6.78 -3.43 -13.71
C GLY A 203 -7.43 -2.68 -14.89
N ILE A 204 -8.12 -3.41 -15.74
CA ILE A 204 -8.92 -2.86 -16.84
C ILE A 204 -10.35 -3.36 -16.68
N SER A 205 -11.33 -2.46 -16.67
CA SER A 205 -12.75 -2.78 -16.57
C SER A 205 -13.44 -2.54 -17.92
N GLY A 206 -13.57 -3.60 -18.73
CA GLY A 206 -14.01 -3.47 -20.11
C GLY A 206 -12.95 -2.81 -20.98
N ASP A 207 -13.10 -1.50 -21.22
CA ASP A 207 -12.25 -0.67 -22.08
C ASP A 207 -11.59 0.51 -21.32
N GLN A 208 -11.61 0.49 -19.99
CA GLN A 208 -11.14 1.57 -19.11
C GLN A 208 -10.21 1.08 -17.99
#